data_AF-A0A3A9A0F1-F1
#
_entry.id   AF-A0A3A9A0F1-F1
#
_cell.length_a   1.000
_cell.length_b   1.000
_cell.length_c   1.000
_cell.angle_alpha   90.00
_cell.angle_beta   90.00
_cell.angle_gamma   90.00
#
_symmetry.space_group_name_H-M   'P 1'
#
loop_
_entity.id
_entity.type
_entity.pdbx_description
1 polymer ?
#
loop_
_entity_poly.entity_id
_entity_poly.type
_entity_poly.pdbx_seq_one_letter_code
_entity_poly.pdbx_strand_id
1 'polypeptide(L)'
;MGDESRLELTDYLLQTDRVPILDYMGVQVDEVALPEAITPVPRRRCGISENHVYYKGAGIIYQGHYVNELDISMVCISENPIAYQRYSVAYPCLYQKYGIFTFCHQPVFSDYEGGCGPKEENLLMMQKRFGRSAIEEVVDVLEVPLEGHRIYAFRLKQMQGSYKDTIALMEYILCENFNSAWDKNLWADIMCYGYVRDLADWFVSDRPAHKLGTIYGLLHSVMEADKYLYEDIVRETVGLEQLGDIYMPYIAARIVERYVPGSLGGISLEHITPELLGELWEMIYQGKACCHLEKEDDWAYIREGYLQEIPRQTAMVRQEMKLHKQERNRKEWKWVT
;
A
#
# COMPACT_ATOMS: atom_id res chain seq x y z
N MET A 1 28.97 -4.83 -42.63
CA MET A 1 29.60 -3.54 -42.23
C MET A 1 28.49 -2.51 -42.22
N GLY A 2 27.67 -2.36 -41.17
CA GLY A 2 27.95 -2.52 -39.75
C GLY A 2 28.20 -1.13 -39.18
N ASP A 3 27.12 -0.41 -38.83
CA ASP A 3 27.12 0.59 -37.76
C ASP A 3 25.66 0.92 -37.35
N GLU A 4 25.06 0.00 -36.60
CA GLU A 4 23.91 0.30 -35.75
C GLU A 4 24.47 0.65 -34.36
N SER A 5 24.75 1.93 -34.11
CA SER A 5 24.92 2.43 -32.75
C SER A 5 23.54 2.55 -32.09
N ARG A 6 23.02 1.40 -31.68
CA ARG A 6 22.00 1.33 -30.62
C ARG A 6 22.58 1.99 -29.38
N LEU A 7 21.95 3.07 -28.91
CA LEU A 7 22.09 3.55 -27.54
C LEU A 7 21.81 2.38 -26.58
N GLU A 8 22.86 1.82 -25.99
CA GLU A 8 22.72 0.88 -24.87
C GLU A 8 22.30 1.68 -23.64
N LEU A 9 21.03 1.55 -23.31
CA LEU A 9 20.35 2.22 -22.21
C LEU A 9 20.30 1.24 -21.03
N THR A 10 21.45 0.82 -20.50
CA THR A 10 21.59 0.03 -19.25
C THR A 10 23.05 -0.32 -19.07
N ASP A 11 23.74 0.25 -18.07
CA ASP A 11 24.82 -0.40 -17.33
C ASP A 11 25.43 0.58 -16.31
N TYR A 12 24.82 0.66 -15.14
CA TYR A 12 25.53 0.73 -13.86
C TYR A 12 24.57 0.20 -12.79
N LEU A 13 24.56 -1.13 -12.60
CA LEU A 13 24.25 -1.69 -11.28
C LEU A 13 25.42 -1.28 -10.39
N LEU A 14 25.38 -0.03 -9.89
CA LEU A 14 26.42 0.48 -9.01
C LEU A 14 26.27 -0.23 -7.67
N GLN A 15 27.07 -1.26 -7.43
CA GLN A 15 27.21 -1.77 -6.07
C GLN A 15 27.86 -0.70 -5.20
N THR A 16 27.33 -0.52 -3.99
CA THR A 16 27.86 0.44 -3.03
C THR A 16 27.67 -0.08 -1.62
N ASP A 17 28.66 0.13 -0.76
CA ASP A 17 28.59 -0.05 0.68
C ASP A 17 28.48 1.30 1.41
N ARG A 18 28.36 2.41 0.68
CA ARG A 18 28.20 3.76 1.22
C ARG A 18 26.87 4.37 0.81
N VAL A 19 26.12 4.86 1.79
CA VAL A 19 24.85 5.56 1.59
C VAL A 19 25.04 7.04 1.92
N PRO A 20 25.17 7.93 0.92
CA PRO A 20 25.29 9.36 1.19
C PRO A 20 23.97 9.92 1.71
N ILE A 21 24.06 10.90 2.60
CA ILE A 21 22.93 11.68 3.07
C ILE A 21 23.02 13.06 2.41
N LEU A 22 21.99 13.42 1.64
CA LEU A 22 21.97 14.60 0.77
C LEU A 22 20.87 15.57 1.20
N ASP A 23 21.15 16.87 1.19
CA ASP A 23 20.10 17.88 1.33
C ASP A 23 19.30 18.09 0.03
N TYR A 24 18.28 18.96 0.07
CA TYR A 24 17.44 19.27 -1.09
C TYR A 24 18.19 19.97 -2.24
N MET A 25 19.38 20.52 -1.97
CA MET A 25 20.27 21.13 -2.96
C MET A 25 21.27 20.11 -3.54
N GLY A 26 21.35 18.91 -2.96
CA GLY A 26 22.27 17.85 -3.35
C GLY A 26 23.66 17.97 -2.75
N VAL A 27 23.80 18.73 -1.67
CA VAL A 27 25.02 18.76 -0.84
C VAL A 27 25.00 17.53 0.05
N GLN A 28 26.11 16.79 0.08
CA GLN A 28 26.27 15.68 1.01
C GLN A 28 26.58 16.23 2.40
N VAL A 29 25.71 15.90 3.35
CA VAL A 29 25.82 16.35 4.74
C VAL A 29 26.40 15.26 5.64
N ASP A 30 26.24 13.99 5.27
CA ASP A 30 26.79 12.83 6.00
C ASP A 30 26.82 11.57 5.13
N GLU A 31 27.21 10.42 5.69
CA GLU A 31 27.26 9.12 5.04
C GLU A 31 27.11 7.97 6.04
N VAL A 32 26.42 6.90 5.62
CA VAL A 32 26.36 5.63 6.36
C VAL A 32 27.17 4.55 5.63
N ALA A 33 28.06 3.87 6.36
CA ALA A 33 28.76 2.68 5.85
C ALA A 33 27.93 1.42 6.16
N LEU A 34 27.72 0.58 5.16
CA LEU A 34 27.03 -0.69 5.27
C LEU A 34 28.02 -1.84 5.49
N PRO A 35 27.63 -2.91 6.20
CA PRO A 35 28.47 -4.10 6.36
C PRO A 35 28.73 -4.86 5.05
N GLU A 36 27.84 -4.73 4.07
CA GLU A 36 27.92 -5.38 2.76
C GLU A 36 27.59 -4.37 1.66
N ALA A 37 28.23 -4.54 0.50
CA ALA A 37 27.83 -3.80 -0.67
C ALA A 37 26.43 -4.24 -1.13
N ILE A 38 25.59 -3.27 -1.45
CA ILE A 38 24.23 -3.47 -1.93
C ILE A 38 24.10 -2.95 -3.35
N THR A 39 23.12 -3.51 -4.06
CA THR A 39 22.62 -2.91 -5.30
C THR A 39 21.47 -1.95 -4.96
N PRO A 40 21.60 -0.64 -5.22
CA PRO A 40 20.50 0.31 -5.11
C PRO A 40 19.37 -0.03 -6.08
N VAL A 41 18.13 0.16 -5.64
CA VAL A 41 16.94 -0.12 -6.45
C VAL A 41 16.13 1.16 -6.60
N PRO A 42 15.65 1.52 -7.81
CA PRO A 42 14.73 2.63 -7.96
C PRO A 42 13.44 2.41 -7.17
N ARG A 43 12.93 3.46 -6.52
CA ARG A 43 11.61 3.53 -5.84
C ARG A 43 11.35 2.55 -4.69
N ARG A 44 12.23 1.58 -4.44
CA ARG A 44 12.16 0.70 -3.27
C ARG A 44 13.32 1.08 -2.36
N ARG A 45 13.01 1.55 -1.15
CA ARG A 45 13.97 1.91 -0.09
C ARG A 45 14.65 0.66 0.48
N CYS A 46 15.14 -0.22 -0.38
CA CYS A 46 15.65 -1.53 -0.01
C CYS A 46 16.70 -1.99 -1.01
N GLY A 47 17.98 -1.80 -0.66
CA GLY A 47 19.09 -2.42 -1.37
C GLY A 47 19.22 -3.89 -1.02
N ILE A 48 19.89 -4.67 -1.87
CA ILE A 48 20.12 -6.11 -1.64
C ILE A 48 21.60 -6.40 -1.83
N SER A 49 22.21 -7.10 -0.86
CA SER A 49 23.58 -7.60 -0.98
C SER A 49 23.67 -8.92 -1.74
N GLU A 50 24.87 -9.33 -2.12
CA GLU A 50 25.12 -10.63 -2.77
C GLU A 50 24.71 -11.82 -1.89
N ASN A 51 24.75 -11.67 -0.57
CA ASN A 51 24.33 -12.70 0.38
C ASN A 51 22.82 -12.73 0.63
N HIS A 52 22.04 -12.03 -0.20
CA HIS A 52 20.58 -11.89 -0.11
C HIS A 52 20.10 -11.26 1.21
N VAL A 53 20.89 -10.31 1.75
CA VAL A 53 20.45 -9.45 2.86
C VAL A 53 19.83 -8.19 2.28
N TYR A 54 18.62 -7.87 2.74
CA TYR A 54 17.83 -6.71 2.32
C TYR A 54 18.07 -5.58 3.32
N TYR A 55 18.45 -4.39 2.84
CA TYR A 55 18.73 -3.22 3.66
C TYR A 55 17.67 -2.15 3.45
N LYS A 56 16.60 -2.18 4.27
CA LYS A 56 15.50 -1.21 4.19
C LYS A 56 15.89 0.12 4.85
N GLY A 57 15.67 1.23 4.15
CA GLY A 57 16.11 2.57 4.56
C GLY A 57 17.53 2.94 4.11
N ALA A 58 18.21 2.07 3.34
CA ALA A 58 19.57 2.31 2.84
C ALA A 58 19.60 3.14 1.55
N GLY A 59 18.78 4.19 1.48
CA GLY A 59 18.70 5.09 0.33
C GLY A 59 17.98 4.51 -0.89
N ILE A 60 17.75 5.39 -1.87
CA ILE A 60 17.18 5.05 -3.18
C ILE A 60 17.86 5.84 -4.29
N ILE A 61 17.64 5.42 -5.54
CA ILE A 61 17.83 6.28 -6.70
C ILE A 61 16.64 7.24 -6.78
N TYR A 62 16.87 8.54 -6.60
CA TYR A 62 15.84 9.55 -6.51
C TYR A 62 15.13 9.80 -7.85
N GLN A 63 13.80 9.72 -7.82
CA GLN A 63 12.94 9.93 -8.99
C GLN A 63 11.82 10.95 -8.75
N GLY A 64 11.60 11.38 -7.51
CA GLY A 64 10.51 12.24 -7.10
C GLY A 64 9.90 11.77 -5.78
N HIS A 65 9.07 12.63 -5.19
CA HIS A 65 8.40 12.40 -3.91
C HIS A 65 7.06 13.15 -3.87
N TYR A 66 6.30 13.00 -2.79
CA TYR A 66 4.99 13.64 -2.64
C TYR A 66 5.04 14.87 -1.74
N VAL A 67 4.33 15.93 -2.14
CA VAL A 67 4.14 17.17 -1.36
C VAL A 67 2.69 17.66 -1.42
N ASN A 68 2.28 18.47 -0.46
CA ASN A 68 0.97 19.14 -0.48
C ASN A 68 1.04 20.57 -1.03
N GLU A 69 2.23 21.17 -1.01
CA GLU A 69 2.50 22.53 -1.48
C GLU A 69 3.74 22.51 -2.38
N LEU A 70 3.74 23.34 -3.43
CA LEU A 70 4.85 23.44 -4.37
C LEU A 70 5.84 24.53 -3.92
N ASP A 71 7.13 24.22 -4.00
CA ASP A 71 8.22 25.19 -3.83
C ASP A 71 8.83 25.58 -5.19
N ILE A 72 9.47 26.76 -5.27
CA ILE A 72 10.12 27.26 -6.49
C ILE A 72 11.27 26.36 -7.00
N SER A 73 11.87 25.56 -6.12
CA SER A 73 12.95 24.63 -6.44
C SER A 73 12.46 23.28 -6.96
N MET A 74 11.15 23.07 -7.02
CA MET A 74 10.52 21.82 -7.45
C MET A 74 9.95 21.92 -8.87
N VAL A 75 9.99 20.79 -9.58
CA VAL A 75 9.20 20.57 -10.81
C VAL A 75 8.00 19.70 -10.45
N CYS A 76 6.80 20.20 -10.74
CA CYS A 76 5.56 19.41 -10.63
C CYS A 76 5.49 18.40 -11.77
N ILE A 77 5.39 17.12 -11.42
CA ILE A 77 5.29 16.00 -12.36
C ILE A 77 3.81 15.71 -12.64
N SER A 78 2.99 15.62 -11.59
CA SER A 78 1.55 15.38 -11.69
C SER A 78 0.81 15.79 -10.43
N GLU A 79 -0.50 16.02 -10.56
CA GLU A 79 -1.42 16.12 -9.43
C GLU A 79 -2.00 14.74 -9.08
N ASN A 80 -2.25 14.51 -7.79
CA ASN A 80 -2.80 13.28 -7.24
C ASN A 80 -4.14 13.60 -6.56
N PRO A 81 -5.20 12.80 -6.77
CA PRO A 81 -6.48 12.99 -6.08
C PRO A 81 -6.44 12.76 -4.56
N ILE A 82 -5.36 12.19 -4.01
CA ILE A 82 -5.21 11.96 -2.57
C ILE A 82 -4.92 13.28 -1.84
N ALA A 83 -5.84 13.69 -0.97
CA ALA A 83 -5.84 15.01 -0.31
C ALA A 83 -4.59 15.32 0.53
N TYR A 84 -3.90 14.29 1.02
CA TYR A 84 -2.72 14.43 1.87
C TYR A 84 -1.39 14.13 1.13
N GLN A 85 -1.44 13.94 -0.20
CA GLN A 85 -0.29 13.74 -1.10
C GLN A 85 -0.54 14.41 -2.46
N ARG A 86 -0.92 15.68 -2.46
CA ARG A 86 -1.53 16.35 -3.62
C ARG A 86 -0.68 16.40 -4.88
N TYR A 87 0.64 16.53 -4.76
CA TYR A 87 1.54 16.70 -5.90
C TYR A 87 2.65 15.65 -5.87
N SER A 88 2.92 15.05 -7.03
CA SER A 88 4.18 14.36 -7.28
C SER A 88 5.17 15.39 -7.84
N VAL A 89 6.32 15.54 -7.19
CA VAL A 89 7.32 16.55 -7.54
C VAL A 89 8.72 15.95 -7.64
N ALA A 90 9.64 16.68 -8.27
CA ALA A 90 11.07 16.38 -8.17
C ALA A 90 11.92 17.65 -8.04
N TYR A 91 12.98 17.56 -7.21
CA TYR A 91 14.13 18.45 -7.29
C TYR A 91 15.02 18.04 -8.48
N PRO A 92 15.17 18.87 -9.52
CA PRO A 92 15.94 18.49 -10.71
C PRO A 92 17.42 18.18 -10.42
N CYS A 93 18.02 18.88 -9.45
CA CYS A 93 19.42 18.70 -9.06
C CYS A 93 19.71 17.36 -8.34
N LEU A 94 18.67 16.64 -7.93
CA LEU A 94 18.76 15.35 -7.26
C LEU A 94 18.38 14.17 -8.15
N TYR A 95 17.79 14.42 -9.32
CA TYR A 95 17.29 13.36 -10.19
C TYR A 95 18.40 12.35 -10.53
N GLN A 96 18.10 11.06 -10.34
CA GLN A 96 19.03 9.93 -10.50
C GLN A 96 20.22 9.88 -9.53
N LYS A 97 20.30 10.77 -8.52
CA LYS A 97 21.26 10.59 -7.42
C LYS A 97 20.81 9.47 -6.49
N TYR A 98 21.78 8.77 -5.93
CA TYR A 98 21.54 7.75 -4.90
C TYR A 98 21.80 8.34 -3.51
N GLY A 99 20.96 8.00 -2.52
CA GLY A 99 21.17 8.37 -1.12
C GLY A 99 19.89 8.38 -0.28
N ILE A 100 20.04 8.85 0.95
CA ILE A 100 18.93 9.31 1.81
C ILE A 100 18.86 10.83 1.65
N PHE A 101 17.68 11.39 1.45
CA PHE A 101 17.51 12.83 1.25
C PHE A 101 16.80 13.48 2.43
N THR A 102 17.28 14.61 2.92
CA THR A 102 16.83 15.22 4.19
C THR A 102 15.50 15.97 4.10
N PHE A 103 14.54 15.41 3.37
CA PHE A 103 13.16 15.86 3.26
C PHE A 103 12.24 14.64 3.26
N CYS A 104 11.00 14.82 3.71
CA CYS A 104 10.05 13.72 3.84
C CYS A 104 9.70 13.09 2.48
N HIS A 105 9.59 11.76 2.45
CA HIS A 105 9.11 11.01 1.29
C HIS A 105 7.65 11.34 0.93
N GLN A 106 6.83 11.46 1.97
CA GLN A 106 5.42 11.79 1.90
C GLN A 106 5.11 12.80 3.02
N PRO A 107 4.16 13.73 2.83
CA PRO A 107 3.89 14.78 3.83
C PRO A 107 3.40 14.26 5.18
N VAL A 108 2.86 13.04 5.19
CA VAL A 108 2.19 12.44 6.35
C VAL A 108 3.12 11.64 7.25
N PHE A 109 4.31 11.29 6.77
CA PHE A 109 5.28 10.47 7.50
C PHE A 109 6.55 11.25 7.79
N SER A 110 7.18 10.94 8.91
CA SER A 110 8.49 11.51 9.27
C SER A 110 9.65 10.88 8.49
N ASP A 111 9.41 9.78 7.78
CA ASP A 111 10.38 9.13 6.90
C ASP A 111 10.97 10.11 5.87
N TYR A 112 12.29 10.25 5.91
CA TYR A 112 13.03 10.90 4.85
C TYR A 112 13.00 10.10 3.55
N GLU A 113 13.10 10.78 2.42
CA GLU A 113 13.16 10.13 1.11
C GLU A 113 14.38 9.20 1.06
N GLY A 114 14.13 7.93 0.72
CA GLY A 114 15.16 6.88 0.77
C GLY A 114 15.49 6.34 2.17
N GLY A 115 15.04 6.98 3.24
CA GLY A 115 15.24 6.55 4.62
C GLY A 115 14.04 5.80 5.22
N CYS A 116 14.26 5.28 6.43
CA CYS A 116 13.22 4.72 7.30
C CYS A 116 13.20 5.50 8.61
N GLY A 117 12.06 6.12 8.90
CA GLY A 117 11.83 6.89 10.12
C GLY A 117 11.35 6.04 11.31
N PRO A 118 10.92 6.68 12.42
CA PRO A 118 10.47 6.03 13.65
C PRO A 118 9.37 4.98 13.44
N LYS A 119 8.48 5.19 12.47
CA LYS A 119 7.41 4.24 12.14
C LYS A 119 7.93 2.84 11.79
N GLU A 120 9.11 2.75 11.18
CA GLU A 120 9.71 1.48 10.77
C GLU A 120 10.16 0.62 11.97
N GLU A 121 10.32 1.19 13.16
CA GLU A 121 10.65 0.42 14.38
C GLU A 121 9.62 -0.69 14.67
N ASN A 122 8.36 -0.46 14.24
CA ASN A 122 7.28 -1.43 14.35
C ASN A 122 7.59 -2.75 13.61
N LEU A 123 8.46 -2.73 12.60
CA LEU A 123 8.93 -3.91 11.87
C LEU A 123 9.46 -4.99 12.82
N LEU A 124 10.25 -4.61 13.83
CA LEU A 124 10.90 -5.55 14.75
C LEU A 124 9.88 -6.33 15.60
N MET A 125 8.83 -5.66 16.03
CA MET A 125 7.76 -6.24 16.83
C MET A 125 6.80 -7.05 15.95
N MET A 126 6.41 -6.50 14.80
CA MET A 126 5.50 -7.17 13.89
C MET A 126 6.10 -8.40 13.23
N GLN A 127 7.40 -8.41 12.91
CA GLN A 127 8.07 -9.60 12.38
C GLN A 127 7.93 -10.81 13.32
N LYS A 128 7.94 -10.59 14.63
CA LYS A 128 7.81 -11.66 15.64
C LYS A 128 6.36 -12.08 15.87
N ARG A 129 5.41 -11.14 15.80
CA ARG A 129 3.99 -11.40 16.10
C ARG A 129 3.17 -11.85 14.88
N PHE A 130 3.53 -11.38 13.70
CA PHE A 130 2.80 -11.65 12.47
C PHE A 130 3.29 -12.98 11.89
N GLY A 131 2.59 -14.08 12.21
CA GLY A 131 2.97 -15.45 11.81
C GLY A 131 3.13 -15.64 10.30
N ARG A 132 2.42 -14.84 9.49
CA ARG A 132 2.57 -14.78 8.02
C ARG A 132 3.60 -13.75 7.54
N SER A 133 4.62 -13.45 8.35
CA SER A 133 5.73 -12.59 7.96
C SER A 133 6.59 -13.28 6.89
N ALA A 134 6.92 -12.55 5.82
CA ALA A 134 7.89 -12.96 4.81
C ALA A 134 9.35 -12.81 5.31
N ILE A 135 9.56 -12.01 6.36
CA ILE A 135 10.87 -11.81 6.97
C ILE A 135 11.21 -13.02 7.84
N GLU A 136 12.30 -13.68 7.49
CA GLU A 136 12.87 -14.81 8.23
C GLU A 136 13.48 -14.31 9.53
N GLU A 137 14.39 -13.36 9.42
CA GLU A 137 15.12 -12.76 10.52
C GLU A 137 15.51 -11.32 10.20
N VAL A 138 15.58 -10.50 11.24
CA VAL A 138 16.26 -9.20 11.20
C VAL A 138 17.70 -9.45 11.63
N VAL A 139 18.62 -9.27 10.69
CA VAL A 139 20.06 -9.53 10.85
C VAL A 139 20.72 -8.42 11.64
N ASP A 140 20.35 -7.16 11.37
CA ASP A 140 20.94 -5.99 12.02
C ASP A 140 20.01 -4.77 11.94
N VAL A 141 20.25 -3.79 12.82
CA VAL A 141 19.63 -2.47 12.79
C VAL A 141 20.75 -1.44 12.89
N LEU A 142 21.06 -0.79 11.77
CA LEU A 142 22.16 0.15 11.68
C LEU A 142 21.70 1.56 12.07
N GLU A 143 22.55 2.24 12.82
CA GLU A 143 22.41 3.64 13.17
C GLU A 143 22.60 4.52 11.94
N VAL A 144 21.76 5.54 11.81
CA VAL A 144 21.87 6.59 10.79
C VAL A 144 22.08 7.91 11.54
N PRO A 145 22.97 8.82 11.09
CA PRO A 145 23.18 10.12 11.72
C PRO A 145 22.04 11.11 11.40
N LEU A 146 20.80 10.62 11.50
CA LEU A 146 19.55 11.33 11.34
C LEU A 146 18.63 10.90 12.48
N GLU A 147 18.07 11.86 13.21
CA GLU A 147 17.27 11.59 14.40
C GLU A 147 16.11 10.63 14.09
N GLY A 148 15.97 9.57 14.90
CA GLY A 148 14.91 8.57 14.75
C GLY A 148 14.98 7.69 13.50
N HIS A 149 16.03 7.82 12.68
CA HIS A 149 16.19 7.02 11.47
C HIS A 149 17.13 5.83 11.67
N ARG A 150 16.82 4.72 11.01
CA ARG A 150 17.57 3.46 11.05
C ARG A 150 17.58 2.78 9.69
N ILE A 151 18.54 1.90 9.48
CA ILE A 151 18.54 0.94 8.36
C ILE A 151 18.29 -0.46 8.94
N TYR A 152 17.29 -1.16 8.41
CA TYR A 152 16.91 -2.49 8.85
C TYR A 152 17.45 -3.52 7.86
N ALA A 153 18.41 -4.33 8.30
CA ALA A 153 18.97 -5.43 7.53
C ALA A 153 18.21 -6.73 7.86
N PHE A 154 17.62 -7.39 6.87
CA PHE A 154 16.84 -8.62 7.09
C PHE A 154 16.97 -9.63 5.96
N ARG A 155 16.67 -10.90 6.27
CA ARG A 155 16.53 -11.97 5.28
C ARG A 155 15.07 -12.30 5.05
N LEU A 156 14.75 -12.67 3.82
CA LEU A 156 13.43 -13.14 3.43
C LEU A 156 13.43 -14.66 3.36
N LYS A 157 12.33 -15.25 3.82
CA LYS A 157 12.10 -16.69 3.68
C LYS A 157 11.95 -17.05 2.21
N GLN A 158 12.48 -18.21 1.81
CA GLN A 158 12.22 -18.76 0.49
C GLN A 158 10.85 -19.44 0.47
N MET A 159 9.95 -18.95 -0.37
CA MET A 159 8.56 -19.44 -0.41
C MET A 159 8.03 -19.50 -1.83
N GLN A 160 7.04 -20.36 -2.02
CA GLN A 160 6.12 -20.34 -3.15
C GLN A 160 4.71 -20.20 -2.61
N GLY A 161 3.83 -19.60 -3.39
CA GLY A 161 2.44 -19.47 -3.00
C GLY A 161 1.51 -19.39 -4.20
N SER A 162 0.23 -19.45 -3.89
CA SER A 162 -0.89 -19.43 -4.81
C SER A 162 -1.96 -18.50 -4.29
N TYR A 163 -2.99 -18.20 -5.09
CA TYR A 163 -4.11 -17.36 -4.65
C TYR A 163 -4.79 -17.85 -3.35
N LYS A 164 -4.72 -19.16 -3.05
CA LYS A 164 -5.24 -19.72 -1.81
C LYS A 164 -4.51 -19.20 -0.58
N ASP A 165 -3.24 -18.85 -0.72
CA ASP A 165 -2.45 -18.22 0.34
C ASP A 165 -2.93 -16.79 0.61
N THR A 166 -3.48 -16.09 -0.39
CA THR A 166 -4.12 -14.78 -0.19
C THR A 166 -5.37 -14.91 0.67
N ILE A 167 -6.18 -15.93 0.38
CA ILE A 167 -7.39 -16.21 1.16
C ILE A 167 -7.04 -16.60 2.60
N ALA A 168 -6.03 -17.46 2.76
CA ALA A 168 -5.56 -17.86 4.08
C ALA A 168 -4.88 -16.71 4.85
N LEU A 169 -4.31 -15.72 4.14
CA LEU A 169 -3.85 -14.47 4.73
C LEU A 169 -5.04 -13.61 5.20
N MET A 170 -6.10 -13.46 4.38
CA MET A 170 -7.31 -12.72 4.77
C MET A 170 -7.95 -13.30 6.02
N GLU A 171 -8.12 -14.62 6.08
CA GLU A 171 -8.60 -15.33 7.28
C GLU A 171 -7.72 -15.02 8.48
N TYR A 172 -6.40 -15.21 8.33
CA TYR A 172 -5.43 -14.97 9.40
C TYR A 172 -5.49 -13.54 9.96
N ILE A 173 -5.44 -12.50 9.10
CA ILE A 173 -5.44 -11.11 9.57
C ILE A 173 -6.77 -10.74 10.24
N LEU A 174 -7.88 -11.31 9.78
CA LEU A 174 -9.19 -11.08 10.39
C LEU A 174 -9.32 -11.76 11.76
N CYS A 175 -8.92 -13.02 11.89
CA CYS A 175 -9.01 -13.77 13.15
C CYS A 175 -8.04 -13.23 14.20
N GLU A 176 -6.83 -12.82 13.80
CA GLU A 176 -5.80 -12.33 14.71
C GLU A 176 -5.82 -10.80 14.92
N ASN A 177 -6.84 -10.11 14.39
CA ASN A 177 -7.01 -8.66 14.53
C ASN A 177 -5.85 -7.83 13.95
N PHE A 178 -5.17 -8.30 12.91
CA PHE A 178 -4.19 -7.50 12.18
C PHE A 178 -4.88 -6.65 11.12
N ASN A 179 -4.52 -5.37 11.07
CA ASN A 179 -5.12 -4.39 10.18
C ASN A 179 -4.03 -3.51 9.56
N SER A 180 -4.40 -2.84 8.46
CA SER A 180 -3.59 -1.82 7.81
C SER A 180 -4.48 -0.71 7.24
N ALA A 181 -3.89 0.30 6.64
CA ALA A 181 -4.63 1.41 6.07
C ALA A 181 -5.45 0.99 4.85
N TRP A 182 -6.69 1.51 4.75
CA TRP A 182 -7.65 1.09 3.71
C TRP A 182 -7.33 1.63 2.30
N ASP A 183 -6.53 2.69 2.19
CA ASP A 183 -6.06 3.28 0.94
C ASP A 183 -4.60 2.95 0.62
N LYS A 184 -4.01 1.98 1.35
CA LYS A 184 -2.67 1.49 1.05
C LYS A 184 -2.71 0.48 -0.09
N ASN A 185 -1.68 0.50 -0.94
CA ASN A 185 -1.41 -0.59 -1.89
C ASN A 185 -0.84 -1.82 -1.13
N LEU A 186 -1.72 -2.54 -0.43
CA LEU A 186 -1.34 -3.68 0.40
C LEU A 186 -0.77 -4.85 -0.43
N TRP A 187 -1.19 -5.00 -1.68
CA TRP A 187 -0.66 -6.04 -2.56
C TRP A 187 0.85 -5.89 -2.79
N ALA A 188 1.38 -4.67 -2.84
CA ALA A 188 2.82 -4.42 -2.97
C ALA A 188 3.63 -4.85 -1.73
N ASP A 189 2.98 -4.96 -0.57
CA ASP A 189 3.56 -5.42 0.69
C ASP A 189 3.58 -6.95 0.79
N ILE A 190 2.75 -7.64 -0.02
CA ILE A 190 2.57 -9.09 0.02
C ILE A 190 3.52 -9.78 -0.97
N MET A 191 4.18 -10.83 -0.49
CA MET A 191 5.04 -11.73 -1.23
C MET A 191 4.43 -13.12 -1.30
N CYS A 192 4.67 -13.80 -2.42
CA CYS A 192 4.25 -15.17 -2.67
C CYS A 192 2.78 -15.40 -2.27
N TYR A 193 1.91 -14.46 -2.65
CA TYR A 193 0.46 -14.49 -2.46
C TYR A 193 -0.06 -14.51 -1.00
N GLY A 194 0.75 -14.72 0.04
CA GLY A 194 0.19 -14.86 1.40
C GLY A 194 1.09 -14.43 2.55
N TYR A 195 2.24 -13.82 2.26
CA TYR A 195 3.21 -13.44 3.28
C TYR A 195 3.57 -11.97 3.19
N VAL A 196 3.49 -11.25 4.30
CA VAL A 196 3.70 -9.81 4.32
C VAL A 196 5.18 -9.50 4.55
N ARG A 197 5.79 -8.75 3.64
CA ARG A 197 7.16 -8.24 3.77
C ARG A 197 7.20 -6.91 4.49
N ASP A 198 6.31 -5.98 4.14
CA ASP A 198 6.26 -4.66 4.75
C ASP A 198 5.26 -4.65 5.90
N LEU A 199 5.78 -4.78 7.12
CA LEU A 199 4.98 -4.95 8.33
C LEU A 199 4.87 -3.68 9.18
N ALA A 200 5.65 -2.63 8.87
CA ALA A 200 5.72 -1.43 9.70
C ALA A 200 4.37 -0.69 9.82
N ASP A 201 3.53 -0.82 8.79
CA ASP A 201 2.25 -0.13 8.70
C ASP A 201 1.09 -0.92 9.30
N TRP A 202 1.35 -2.16 9.73
CA TRP A 202 0.34 -3.03 10.29
C TRP A 202 0.16 -2.75 11.78
N PHE A 203 -1.07 -2.87 12.25
CA PHE A 203 -1.45 -2.64 13.65
C PHE A 203 -2.53 -3.61 14.12
N VAL A 204 -2.63 -3.79 15.44
CA VAL A 204 -3.62 -4.69 16.05
C VAL A 204 -4.85 -3.91 16.47
N SER A 205 -6.04 -4.34 16.03
CA SER A 205 -7.32 -3.77 16.43
C SER A 205 -8.49 -4.70 16.10
N ASP A 206 -9.47 -4.75 16.99
CA ASP A 206 -10.72 -5.48 16.83
C ASP A 206 -11.86 -4.61 16.24
N ARG A 207 -11.62 -3.31 16.01
CA ARG A 207 -12.65 -2.39 15.51
C ARG A 207 -13.17 -2.81 14.13
N PRO A 208 -14.50 -2.82 13.91
CA PRO A 208 -15.10 -3.22 12.63
C PRO A 208 -14.56 -2.43 11.43
N ALA A 209 -14.43 -1.11 11.59
CA ALA A 209 -13.89 -0.19 10.59
C ALA A 209 -12.46 -0.55 10.13
N HIS A 210 -11.61 -1.04 11.04
CA HIS A 210 -10.24 -1.42 10.71
C HIS A 210 -10.20 -2.73 9.91
N LYS A 211 -11.02 -3.71 10.30
CA LYS A 211 -11.12 -5.00 9.59
C LYS A 211 -11.66 -4.81 8.18
N LEU A 212 -12.79 -4.11 8.07
CA LEU A 212 -13.42 -3.83 6.80
C LEU A 212 -12.51 -3.00 5.89
N GLY A 213 -11.88 -1.96 6.43
CA GLY A 213 -10.93 -1.13 5.71
C GLY A 213 -9.72 -1.92 5.18
N THR A 214 -9.17 -2.83 5.99
CA THR A 214 -8.02 -3.65 5.58
C THR A 214 -8.37 -4.60 4.43
N ILE A 215 -9.51 -5.30 4.52
CA ILE A 215 -9.95 -6.19 3.44
C ILE A 215 -10.31 -5.40 2.19
N TYR A 216 -10.96 -4.25 2.33
CA TYR A 216 -11.22 -3.34 1.22
C TYR A 216 -9.93 -2.91 0.51
N GLY A 217 -8.93 -2.42 1.24
CA GLY A 217 -7.65 -1.99 0.66
C GLY A 217 -6.88 -3.14 -0.01
N LEU A 218 -6.97 -4.35 0.56
CA LEU A 218 -6.35 -5.53 -0.04
C LEU A 218 -7.06 -5.92 -1.35
N LEU A 219 -8.39 -5.97 -1.37
CA LEU A 219 -9.15 -6.28 -2.59
C LEU A 219 -8.92 -5.23 -3.68
N HIS A 220 -8.89 -3.95 -3.31
CA HIS A 220 -8.63 -2.85 -4.25
C HIS A 220 -7.26 -2.99 -4.90
N SER A 221 -6.22 -3.17 -4.08
CA SER A 221 -4.84 -3.31 -4.59
C SER A 221 -4.63 -4.58 -5.42
N VAL A 222 -5.30 -5.68 -5.07
CA VAL A 222 -5.29 -6.90 -5.90
C VAL A 222 -6.00 -6.65 -7.24
N MET A 223 -7.17 -6.02 -7.24
CA MET A 223 -7.92 -5.73 -8.47
C MET A 223 -7.14 -4.85 -9.44
N GLU A 224 -6.43 -3.83 -8.94
CA GLU A 224 -5.57 -2.97 -9.76
C GLU A 224 -4.36 -3.72 -10.34
N ALA A 225 -3.81 -4.69 -9.62
CA ALA A 225 -2.61 -5.43 -10.02
C ALA A 225 -2.91 -6.65 -10.90
N ASP A 226 -3.93 -7.43 -10.55
CA ASP A 226 -4.33 -8.67 -11.21
C ASP A 226 -5.83 -8.92 -11.03
N LYS A 227 -6.60 -8.51 -12.04
CA LYS A 227 -8.06 -8.66 -12.08
C LYS A 227 -8.52 -10.13 -11.99
N TYR A 228 -7.79 -11.08 -12.58
CA TYR A 228 -8.18 -12.49 -12.56
C TYR A 228 -7.97 -13.10 -11.18
N LEU A 229 -6.87 -12.73 -10.51
CA LEU A 229 -6.64 -13.11 -9.12
C LEU A 229 -7.74 -12.59 -8.20
N TYR A 230 -8.14 -11.34 -8.38
CA TYR A 230 -9.28 -10.77 -7.65
C TYR A 230 -10.55 -11.60 -7.86
N GLU A 231 -10.90 -11.93 -9.10
CA GLU A 231 -12.09 -12.74 -9.42
C GLU A 231 -12.05 -14.12 -8.77
N ASP A 232 -10.89 -14.80 -8.79
CA ASP A 232 -10.71 -16.10 -8.14
C ASP A 232 -10.91 -15.99 -6.62
N ILE A 233 -10.39 -14.94 -5.98
CA ILE A 233 -10.59 -14.68 -4.54
C ILE A 233 -12.07 -14.44 -4.25
N VAL A 234 -12.75 -13.57 -5.01
CA VAL A 234 -14.18 -13.26 -4.79
C VAL A 234 -15.04 -14.50 -4.96
N ARG A 235 -14.81 -15.30 -6.00
CA ARG A 235 -15.55 -16.54 -6.24
C ARG A 235 -15.37 -17.53 -5.09
N GLU A 236 -14.14 -17.75 -4.64
CA GLU A 236 -13.84 -18.73 -3.58
C GLU A 236 -14.35 -18.27 -2.20
N THR A 237 -14.27 -16.96 -1.91
CA THR A 237 -14.61 -16.42 -0.59
C THR A 237 -16.10 -16.14 -0.42
N VAL A 238 -16.75 -15.51 -1.40
CA VAL A 238 -18.15 -15.06 -1.26
C VAL A 238 -19.10 -15.74 -2.23
N GLY A 239 -18.60 -16.55 -3.16
CA GLY A 239 -19.43 -17.28 -4.14
C GLY A 239 -20.10 -16.37 -5.17
N LEU A 240 -19.62 -15.13 -5.29
CA LEU A 240 -20.11 -14.16 -6.27
C LEU A 240 -19.21 -14.15 -7.51
N GLU A 241 -19.81 -13.84 -8.65
CA GLU A 241 -19.05 -13.46 -9.85
C GLU A 241 -18.73 -11.97 -9.80
N GLN A 242 -17.82 -11.51 -10.68
CA GLN A 242 -17.35 -10.13 -10.69
C GLN A 242 -18.53 -9.14 -10.73
N LEU A 243 -18.71 -8.42 -9.63
CA LEU A 243 -19.48 -7.19 -9.59
C LEU A 243 -18.52 -6.04 -9.89
N GLY A 244 -19.00 -4.96 -10.53
CA GLY A 244 -18.18 -3.77 -10.76
C GLY A 244 -17.54 -3.23 -9.48
N ASP A 245 -16.45 -2.48 -9.62
CA ASP A 245 -15.61 -1.97 -8.52
C ASP A 245 -16.42 -1.25 -7.43
N ILE A 246 -17.55 -0.66 -7.82
CA ILE A 246 -18.48 0.02 -6.93
C ILE A 246 -19.10 -0.88 -5.84
N TYR A 247 -19.11 -2.19 -6.04
CA TYR A 247 -19.62 -3.19 -5.09
C TYR A 247 -18.52 -3.77 -4.18
N MET A 248 -17.27 -3.33 -4.33
CA MET A 248 -16.16 -3.81 -3.50
C MET A 248 -16.38 -3.66 -2.00
N PRO A 249 -17.00 -2.58 -1.46
CA PRO A 249 -17.33 -2.51 -0.03
C PRO A 249 -18.20 -3.68 0.43
N TYR A 250 -19.19 -4.08 -0.39
CA TYR A 250 -20.05 -5.21 -0.09
C TYR A 250 -19.30 -6.54 -0.13
N ILE A 251 -18.42 -6.73 -1.11
CA ILE A 251 -17.58 -7.94 -1.20
C ILE A 251 -16.67 -8.03 0.03
N ALA A 252 -15.99 -6.94 0.40
CA ALA A 252 -15.16 -6.88 1.60
C ALA A 252 -15.97 -7.22 2.86
N ALA A 253 -17.16 -6.66 3.01
CA ALA A 253 -18.05 -6.94 4.14
C ALA A 253 -18.45 -8.42 4.22
N ARG A 254 -18.77 -9.05 3.08
CA ARG A 254 -19.10 -10.48 3.01
C ARG A 254 -17.92 -11.37 3.39
N ILE A 255 -16.69 -11.00 3.04
CA ILE A 255 -15.48 -11.70 3.46
C ILE A 255 -15.29 -11.57 4.98
N VAL A 256 -15.43 -10.35 5.52
CA VAL A 256 -15.30 -10.09 6.96
C VAL A 256 -16.31 -10.93 7.75
N GLU A 257 -17.60 -10.89 7.38
CA GLU A 257 -18.66 -11.66 8.05
C GLU A 257 -18.50 -13.19 7.89
N ARG A 258 -17.85 -13.65 6.81
CA ARG A 258 -17.54 -15.07 6.65
C ARG A 258 -16.55 -15.58 7.69
N TYR A 259 -15.48 -14.83 7.95
CA TYR A 259 -14.39 -15.26 8.83
C TYR A 259 -14.57 -14.81 10.28
N VAL A 260 -15.27 -13.70 10.51
CA VAL A 260 -15.58 -13.17 11.85
C VAL A 260 -17.05 -12.74 11.90
N PRO A 261 -18.00 -13.70 12.02
CA PRO A 261 -19.43 -13.41 12.00
C PRO A 261 -19.87 -12.44 13.11
N GLY A 262 -20.72 -11.48 12.76
CA GLY A 262 -21.24 -10.45 13.65
C GLY A 262 -20.28 -9.29 13.92
N SER A 263 -19.09 -9.31 13.33
CA SER A 263 -18.08 -8.26 13.55
C SER A 263 -18.46 -6.91 12.92
N LEU A 264 -19.38 -6.86 11.96
CA LEU A 264 -19.85 -5.61 11.36
C LEU A 264 -21.01 -4.96 12.12
N GLY A 265 -21.23 -5.32 13.39
CA GLY A 265 -22.17 -4.61 14.26
C GLY A 265 -23.64 -4.74 13.86
N GLY A 266 -24.02 -5.85 13.21
CA GLY A 266 -25.41 -6.15 12.85
C GLY A 266 -25.87 -5.58 11.51
N ILE A 267 -24.97 -5.05 10.68
CA ILE A 267 -25.28 -4.68 9.29
C ILE A 267 -25.79 -5.91 8.53
N SER A 268 -26.97 -5.81 7.95
CA SER A 268 -27.54 -6.90 7.13
C SER A 268 -26.96 -6.88 5.72
N LEU A 269 -26.33 -8.00 5.34
CA LEU A 269 -25.75 -8.19 4.00
C LEU A 269 -26.65 -9.00 3.06
N GLU A 270 -27.92 -9.23 3.42
CA GLU A 270 -28.85 -10.06 2.64
C GLU A 270 -29.18 -9.45 1.27
N HIS A 271 -29.37 -8.13 1.22
CA HIS A 271 -29.78 -7.41 0.02
C HIS A 271 -28.82 -6.26 -0.25
N ILE A 272 -28.21 -6.25 -1.44
CA ILE A 272 -27.37 -5.14 -1.88
C ILE A 272 -28.28 -3.95 -2.20
N THR A 273 -28.11 -2.84 -1.48
CA THR A 273 -28.79 -1.57 -1.73
C THR A 273 -27.78 -0.42 -1.78
N PRO A 274 -28.12 0.72 -2.43
CA PRO A 274 -27.30 1.92 -2.37
C PRO A 274 -27.06 2.40 -0.94
N GLU A 275 -28.07 2.30 -0.07
CA GLU A 275 -28.00 2.69 1.33
C GLU A 275 -27.01 1.82 2.09
N LEU A 276 -27.04 0.49 1.88
CA LEU A 276 -26.06 -0.43 2.45
C LEU A 276 -24.63 -0.10 2.01
N LEU A 277 -24.41 0.17 0.72
CA LEU A 277 -23.07 0.53 0.24
C LEU A 277 -22.60 1.86 0.85
N GLY A 278 -23.51 2.83 1.04
CA GLY A 278 -23.22 4.07 1.77
C GLY A 278 -22.74 3.83 3.20
N GLU A 279 -23.45 2.99 3.96
CA GLU A 279 -23.07 2.59 5.32
C GLU A 279 -21.71 1.88 5.37
N LEU A 280 -21.42 1.03 4.37
CA LEU A 280 -20.14 0.32 4.28
C LEU A 280 -18.98 1.27 3.95
N TRP A 281 -19.16 2.23 3.04
CA TRP A 281 -18.15 3.27 2.78
C TRP A 281 -17.90 4.12 4.02
N GLU A 282 -18.96 4.52 4.72
CA GLU A 282 -18.82 5.27 5.98
C GLU A 282 -17.97 4.48 6.98
N MET A 283 -18.25 3.19 7.17
CA MET A 283 -17.47 2.33 8.06
C MET A 283 -16.00 2.20 7.61
N ILE A 284 -15.73 2.06 6.30
CA ILE A 284 -14.37 2.02 5.76
C ILE A 284 -13.63 3.33 6.07
N TYR A 285 -14.25 4.48 5.83
CA TYR A 285 -13.64 5.80 6.03
C TYR A 285 -13.46 6.17 7.50
N GLN A 286 -14.24 5.59 8.40
CA GLN A 286 -13.99 5.65 9.85
C GLN A 286 -12.75 4.85 10.28
N GLY A 287 -12.21 3.99 9.42
CA GLY A 287 -10.95 3.29 9.65
C GLY A 287 -9.73 4.20 9.57
N LYS A 288 -8.54 3.61 9.50
CA LYS A 288 -7.29 4.34 9.27
C LYS A 288 -6.98 4.38 7.78
N ALA A 289 -6.82 5.58 7.25
CA ALA A 289 -6.09 5.83 6.00
C ALA A 289 -4.58 5.93 6.28
N CYS A 290 -3.72 5.94 5.25
CA CYS A 290 -2.26 5.96 5.42
C CYS A 290 -1.80 7.14 6.29
N CYS A 291 -2.41 8.31 6.11
CA CYS A 291 -2.10 9.51 6.89
C CYS A 291 -2.32 9.35 8.41
N HIS A 292 -3.18 8.44 8.84
CA HIS A 292 -3.51 8.24 10.26
C HIS A 292 -2.58 7.24 10.97
N LEU A 293 -1.64 6.62 10.26
CA LEU A 293 -0.81 5.57 10.84
C LEU A 293 0.22 6.10 11.85
N GLU A 294 0.76 7.30 11.61
CA GLU A 294 1.74 7.92 12.52
C GLU A 294 1.12 8.99 13.42
N LYS A 295 0.26 9.87 12.85
CA LYS A 295 -0.32 11.02 13.56
C LYS A 295 -1.84 11.10 13.33
N GLU A 296 -2.59 10.22 13.98
CA GLU A 296 -4.03 10.10 13.74
C GLU A 296 -4.81 11.41 13.97
N ASP A 297 -4.49 12.15 15.03
CA ASP A 297 -5.21 13.38 15.38
C ASP A 297 -4.94 14.51 14.38
N ASP A 298 -3.69 14.67 13.93
CA ASP A 298 -3.28 15.71 12.97
C ASP A 298 -4.00 15.56 11.62
N TRP A 299 -4.32 14.31 11.24
CA TRP A 299 -4.94 13.99 9.95
C TRP A 299 -6.43 13.63 10.04
N ALA A 300 -7.05 13.75 11.22
CA ALA A 300 -8.44 13.31 11.44
C ALA A 300 -9.44 13.98 10.47
N TYR A 301 -9.18 15.22 10.07
CA TYR A 301 -10.00 16.00 9.13
C TYR A 301 -10.09 15.36 7.73
N ILE A 302 -9.13 14.52 7.34
CA ILE A 302 -9.14 13.82 6.03
C ILE A 302 -10.37 12.92 5.90
N ARG A 303 -10.85 12.34 7.00
CA ARG A 303 -12.06 11.51 7.00
C ARG A 303 -13.28 12.28 6.49
N GLU A 304 -13.41 13.55 6.86
CA GLU A 304 -14.54 14.39 6.44
C GLU A 304 -14.60 14.53 4.92
N GLY A 305 -13.45 14.67 4.26
CA GLY A 305 -13.36 14.74 2.80
C GLY A 305 -13.86 13.46 2.11
N TYR A 306 -13.51 12.29 2.63
CA TYR A 306 -14.00 11.01 2.10
C TYR A 306 -15.49 10.78 2.40
N LEU A 307 -15.96 11.18 3.59
CA LEU A 307 -17.39 11.09 3.93
C LEU A 307 -18.27 11.96 3.01
N GLN A 308 -17.78 13.12 2.57
CA GLN A 308 -18.48 13.99 1.62
C GLN A 308 -18.66 13.35 0.23
N GLU A 309 -17.90 12.31 -0.09
CA GLU A 309 -17.94 11.61 -1.38
C GLU A 309 -19.03 10.51 -1.44
N ILE A 310 -19.48 10.03 -0.27
CA ILE A 310 -20.47 8.95 -0.15
C ILE A 310 -21.77 9.22 -0.95
N PRO A 311 -22.36 10.44 -0.95
CA PRO A 311 -23.54 10.72 -1.75
C PRO A 311 -23.31 10.51 -3.26
N ARG A 312 -22.12 10.86 -3.77
CA ARG A 312 -21.76 10.66 -5.17
C ARG A 312 -21.60 9.18 -5.50
N GLN A 313 -20.89 8.43 -4.66
CA GLN A 313 -20.72 6.97 -4.81
C GLN A 313 -22.06 6.24 -4.77
N THR A 314 -22.93 6.60 -3.81
CA THR A 314 -24.29 6.05 -3.69
C THR A 314 -25.14 6.36 -4.93
N ALA A 315 -25.01 7.54 -5.51
CA ALA A 315 -25.69 7.89 -6.76
C ALA A 315 -25.22 7.04 -7.95
N MET A 316 -23.92 6.75 -8.04
CA MET A 316 -23.36 5.85 -9.05
C MET A 316 -23.94 4.43 -8.90
N VAL A 317 -24.02 3.89 -7.67
CA VAL A 317 -24.66 2.59 -7.41
C VAL A 317 -26.09 2.60 -7.91
N ARG A 318 -26.89 3.62 -7.54
CA ARG A 318 -28.28 3.75 -7.98
C ARG A 318 -28.41 3.72 -9.49
N GLN A 319 -27.48 4.36 -10.20
CA GLN A 319 -27.48 4.38 -11.66
C GLN A 319 -27.15 3.00 -12.23
N GLU A 320 -26.11 2.34 -11.73
CA GLU A 320 -25.68 1.02 -12.19
C GLU A 320 -26.76 -0.05 -11.95
N MET A 321 -27.36 -0.08 -10.77
CA MET A 321 -28.47 -1.00 -10.46
C MET A 321 -29.68 -0.77 -11.36
N LYS A 322 -29.99 0.48 -11.71
CA LYS A 322 -31.07 0.81 -12.67
C LYS A 322 -30.76 0.26 -14.06
N LEU A 323 -29.52 0.41 -14.53
CA LEU A 323 -29.08 -0.10 -15.83
C LEU A 323 -29.20 -1.62 -15.89
N HIS A 324 -28.71 -2.35 -14.88
CA HIS A 324 -28.83 -3.80 -14.82
C HIS A 324 -30.30 -4.28 -14.81
N LYS A 325 -31.18 -3.58 -14.08
CA LYS A 325 -32.61 -3.90 -14.08
C LYS A 325 -33.23 -3.70 -15.47
N GLN A 326 -32.87 -2.64 -16.18
CA GLN A 326 -33.33 -2.38 -17.54
C GLN A 326 -32.81 -3.43 -18.53
N GLU A 327 -31.54 -3.83 -18.43
CA GLU A 327 -30.95 -4.88 -19.27
C GLU A 327 -31.60 -6.24 -19.05
N ARG A 328 -31.86 -6.60 -17.79
CA ARG A 328 -32.56 -7.85 -17.44
C ARG A 328 -33.96 -7.88 -18.03
N ASN A 329 -34.73 -6.80 -17.83
CA ASN A 329 -36.05 -6.66 -18.42
C ASN A 329 -35.98 -6.73 -19.97
N ARG A 330 -34.97 -6.14 -20.60
CA ARG A 330 -34.78 -6.18 -22.06
C ARG A 330 -34.40 -7.57 -22.58
N LYS A 331 -33.63 -8.34 -21.81
CA LYS A 331 -33.30 -9.74 -22.14
C LYS A 331 -34.51 -10.65 -21.97
N GLU A 332 -35.33 -10.47 -20.94
CA GLU A 332 -36.58 -11.22 -20.75
C GLU A 332 -37.58 -10.97 -21.90
N TRP A 333 -37.63 -9.75 -22.46
CA TRP A 333 -38.44 -9.44 -23.65
C TRP A 333 -37.94 -10.07 -24.96
N LYS A 334 -36.64 -10.43 -25.06
CA LYS A 334 -36.08 -11.07 -26.26
C LYS A 334 -36.37 -12.58 -26.36
N TRP A 335 -36.94 -13.19 -25.33
CA TRP A 335 -37.36 -14.60 -25.32
C TRP A 335 -38.88 -14.77 -25.49
N VAL A 336 -39.60 -13.67 -25.75
CA VAL A 336 -41.04 -13.65 -26.04
C VAL A 336 -41.27 -13.10 -27.45
N THR A 337 -40.79 -13.83 -28.46
CA THR A 337 -41.18 -13.65 -29.87
C THR A 337 -41.11 -14.97 -30.61
#